data_AF-A0A3P1APM4-F1
#
_entry.id   AF-A0A3P1APM4-F1
#
_cell.length_a   1.000
_cell.length_b   1.000
_cell.length_c   1.000
_cell.angle_alpha   90.00
_cell.angle_beta   90.00
_cell.angle_gamma   90.00
#
_symmetry.space_group_name_H-M   'P 1'
#
loop_
_entity.id
_entity.type
_entity.pdbx_description
1 polymer ?
#
loop_
_entity_poly.entity_id
_entity_poly.type
_entity_poly.pdbx_seq_one_letter_code
_entity_poly.pdbx_strand_id
1 'polypeptide(L)'
;MGVKEILKKQLERVKNLNQSKKDFVYNTDWEKVNEDIITILIGINPGKTEKKDFLFFAGRTKEIINLIKSKIDNDSSKIVSMNISNYFASSKAKFEETYTVNKNDIDEDIIKNAEIVNDLFNENKNIDIFCFCQNIDSTLYGNLFLSNLDPNVKEKIVVLKHPSNRHLSHSLALYYLNLKNSTEDMISILKKIGRNL
;
A
#
# COMPACT_ATOMS: atom_id res chain seq x y z
N MET A 1 17.13 -9.85 -9.68
CA MET A 1 16.37 -9.28 -10.82
C MET A 1 16.01 -7.87 -10.40
N GLY A 2 16.63 -6.83 -11.01
CA GLY A 2 16.61 -5.49 -10.43
C GLY A 2 15.21 -4.94 -10.13
N VAL A 3 15.11 -4.05 -9.13
CA VAL A 3 13.85 -3.45 -8.66
C VAL A 3 13.07 -2.80 -9.81
N LYS A 4 13.75 -2.09 -10.72
CA LYS A 4 13.09 -1.52 -11.91
C LYS A 4 12.57 -2.59 -12.88
N GLU A 5 13.21 -3.75 -12.98
CA GLU A 5 12.76 -4.85 -13.83
C GLU A 5 11.49 -5.50 -13.27
N ILE A 6 11.46 -5.75 -11.95
CA ILE A 6 10.29 -6.24 -11.20
C ILE A 6 9.10 -5.30 -11.43
N LEU A 7 9.28 -4.00 -11.15
CA LEU A 7 8.23 -3.01 -11.25
C LEU A 7 7.76 -2.76 -12.69
N LYS A 8 8.66 -2.82 -13.68
CA LYS A 8 8.30 -2.75 -15.11
C LYS A 8 7.45 -3.94 -15.54
N LYS A 9 7.84 -5.17 -15.21
CA LYS A 9 7.05 -6.39 -15.52
C LYS A 9 5.66 -6.33 -14.89
N GLN A 10 5.58 -5.90 -13.63
CA GLN A 10 4.32 -5.70 -12.92
C GLN A 10 3.45 -4.63 -13.58
N LEU A 11 4.04 -3.51 -14.00
CA LEU A 11 3.33 -2.44 -14.70
C LEU A 11 2.76 -2.91 -16.04
N GLU A 12 3.53 -3.65 -16.84
CA GLU A 12 3.10 -4.24 -18.10
C GLU A 12 1.96 -5.25 -17.89
N ARG A 13 2.06 -6.13 -16.88
CA ARG A 13 0.99 -7.06 -16.48
C ARG A 13 -0.32 -6.33 -16.18
N VAL A 14 -0.28 -5.30 -15.32
CA VAL A 14 -1.51 -4.59 -14.92
C VAL A 14 -2.05 -3.69 -16.05
N LYS A 15 -1.19 -3.15 -16.94
CA LYS A 15 -1.62 -2.49 -18.18
C LYS A 15 -2.42 -3.47 -19.08
N ASN A 16 -1.97 -4.72 -19.23
CA ASN A 16 -2.68 -5.74 -20.01
C ASN A 16 -4.01 -6.18 -19.36
N LEU A 17 -4.08 -6.29 -18.02
CA LEU A 17 -5.33 -6.53 -17.29
C LEU A 17 -6.30 -5.35 -17.41
N ASN A 18 -5.80 -4.10 -17.40
CA ASN A 18 -6.63 -2.92 -17.64
C ASN A 18 -7.23 -2.92 -19.06
N GLN A 19 -6.45 -3.26 -20.09
CA GLN A 19 -6.95 -3.32 -21.47
C GLN A 19 -8.05 -4.38 -21.64
N SER A 20 -7.88 -5.56 -21.04
CA SER A 20 -8.80 -6.70 -21.20
C SER A 20 -10.06 -6.63 -20.30
N LYS A 21 -9.95 -6.07 -19.09
CA LYS A 21 -11.03 -6.09 -18.08
C LYS A 21 -11.50 -4.70 -17.62
N LYS A 22 -10.76 -3.62 -17.93
CA LYS A 22 -11.05 -2.19 -17.62
C LYS A 22 -11.21 -1.77 -16.15
N ASP A 23 -11.28 -2.72 -15.22
CA ASP A 23 -11.38 -2.43 -13.77
C ASP A 23 -10.06 -2.57 -13.02
N PHE A 24 -9.02 -3.20 -13.58
CA PHE A 24 -7.69 -3.16 -12.97
C PHE A 24 -7.02 -1.80 -13.23
N VAL A 25 -6.37 -1.24 -12.23
CA VAL A 25 -5.69 0.07 -12.29
C VAL A 25 -4.21 -0.12 -12.05
N TYR A 26 -3.39 0.24 -13.04
CA TYR A 26 -1.94 0.27 -12.88
C TYR A 26 -1.47 1.57 -12.22
N ASN A 27 -0.33 1.54 -11.54
CA ASN A 27 0.28 2.70 -10.90
C ASN A 27 1.45 3.25 -11.75
N THR A 28 1.28 4.43 -12.33
CA THR A 28 2.29 5.09 -13.17
C THR A 28 3.55 5.53 -12.40
N ASP A 29 3.47 5.69 -11.08
CA ASP A 29 4.64 6.03 -10.25
C ASP A 29 5.73 4.94 -10.27
N TRP A 30 5.40 3.68 -10.59
CA TRP A 30 6.38 2.60 -10.71
C TRP A 30 7.46 2.86 -11.79
N GLU A 31 7.19 3.68 -12.81
CA GLU A 31 8.17 4.07 -13.84
C GLU A 31 9.26 5.01 -13.30
N LYS A 32 9.04 5.61 -12.12
CA LYS A 32 9.90 6.65 -11.51
C LYS A 32 10.69 6.14 -10.29
N VAL A 33 10.54 4.87 -9.94
CA VAL A 33 11.15 4.27 -8.74
C VAL A 33 12.64 3.97 -8.99
N ASN A 34 13.49 4.25 -8.00
CA ASN A 34 14.92 3.95 -8.05
C ASN A 34 15.21 2.47 -7.77
N GLU A 35 16.45 2.02 -8.02
CA GLU A 35 16.87 0.66 -7.65
C GLU A 35 17.04 0.50 -6.13
N ASP A 36 17.36 1.58 -5.40
CA ASP A 36 17.63 1.60 -3.96
C ASP A 36 16.38 1.96 -3.12
N ILE A 37 15.27 1.28 -3.38
CA ILE A 37 14.05 1.46 -2.57
C ILE A 37 14.28 1.12 -1.10
N ILE A 38 13.65 1.89 -0.21
CA ILE A 38 13.73 1.70 1.24
C ILE A 38 12.36 1.48 1.88
N THR A 39 11.25 1.70 1.16
CA THR A 39 9.91 1.52 1.72
C THR A 39 8.87 1.08 0.70
N ILE A 40 7.97 0.19 1.11
CA ILE A 40 6.75 -0.18 0.37
C ILE A 40 5.52 0.25 1.17
N LEU A 41 4.62 1.01 0.53
CA LEU A 41 3.32 1.43 1.05
C LEU A 41 2.20 0.64 0.36
N ILE A 42 1.48 -0.18 1.12
CA ILE A 42 0.45 -1.10 0.61
C ILE A 42 -0.95 -0.62 1.02
N GLY A 43 -1.77 -0.25 0.04
CA GLY A 43 -3.20 0.02 0.21
C GLY A 43 -4.06 -1.25 0.05
N ILE A 44 -5.39 -1.10 0.13
CA ILE A 44 -6.31 -2.23 -0.08
C ILE A 44 -6.55 -2.42 -1.58
N ASN A 45 -7.17 -1.42 -2.21
CA ASN A 45 -7.57 -1.45 -3.60
C ASN A 45 -7.72 0.00 -4.15
N PRO A 46 -7.58 0.23 -5.46
CA PRO A 46 -7.80 1.53 -6.09
C PRO A 46 -9.21 2.10 -5.87
N GLY A 47 -9.28 3.37 -5.51
CA GLY A 47 -10.49 4.18 -5.46
C GLY A 47 -10.80 4.90 -6.77
N LYS A 48 -11.79 5.82 -6.72
CA LYS A 48 -12.31 6.51 -7.92
C LYS A 48 -11.28 7.44 -8.57
N THR A 49 -10.48 8.12 -7.75
CA THR A 49 -9.44 9.04 -8.24
C THR A 49 -8.27 8.24 -8.80
N GLU A 50 -7.89 7.17 -8.11
CA GLU A 50 -6.83 6.24 -8.51
C GLU A 50 -7.12 5.64 -9.89
N LYS A 51 -8.37 5.19 -10.16
CA LYS A 51 -8.79 4.69 -11.48
C LYS A 51 -8.76 5.76 -12.58
N LYS A 52 -8.99 7.03 -12.25
CA LYS A 52 -8.96 8.15 -13.21
C LYS A 52 -7.53 8.55 -13.56
N ASP A 53 -6.67 8.64 -12.54
CA ASP A 53 -5.36 9.27 -12.64
C ASP A 53 -4.21 8.24 -12.77
N PHE A 54 -4.51 6.93 -12.75
CA PHE A 54 -3.55 5.81 -12.81
C PHE A 54 -2.41 5.96 -11.79
N LEU A 55 -2.78 6.35 -10.58
CA LEU A 55 -1.87 6.73 -9.51
C LEU A 55 -2.45 6.28 -8.17
N PHE A 56 -1.69 5.50 -7.41
CA PHE A 56 -2.18 5.01 -6.11
C PHE A 56 -2.11 6.09 -5.03
N PHE A 57 -3.07 6.02 -4.09
CA PHE A 57 -3.31 7.03 -3.05
C PHE A 57 -3.61 8.45 -3.58
N ALA A 58 -4.02 8.60 -4.84
CA ALA A 58 -4.31 9.91 -5.46
C ALA A 58 -5.59 10.59 -4.96
N GLY A 59 -6.49 9.85 -4.30
CA GLY A 59 -7.76 10.35 -3.80
C GLY A 59 -7.67 11.15 -2.50
N ARG A 60 -8.70 11.03 -1.64
CA ARG A 60 -8.83 11.80 -0.39
C ARG A 60 -7.70 11.61 0.63
N THR A 61 -6.80 10.65 0.40
CA THR A 61 -5.65 10.34 1.25
C THR A 61 -4.33 10.88 0.69
N LYS A 62 -4.34 11.58 -0.47
CA LYS A 62 -3.13 12.03 -1.16
C LYS A 62 -2.24 12.94 -0.31
N GLU A 63 -2.83 13.94 0.33
CA GLU A 63 -2.09 14.94 1.10
C GLU A 63 -1.35 14.29 2.28
N ILE A 64 -2.02 13.40 3.02
CA ILE A 64 -1.42 12.67 4.14
C ILE A 64 -0.38 11.64 3.66
N ILE A 65 -0.61 10.92 2.56
CA ILE A 65 0.38 9.97 2.02
C ILE A 65 1.62 10.69 1.49
N ASN A 66 1.47 11.85 0.84
CA ASN A 66 2.60 12.68 0.42
C ASN A 66 3.39 13.20 1.63
N LEU A 67 2.70 13.62 2.70
CA LEU A 67 3.33 14.04 3.94
C LEU A 67 4.12 12.88 4.59
N ILE A 68 3.56 11.67 4.66
CA ILE A 68 4.26 10.46 5.12
C ILE A 68 5.50 10.21 4.27
N LYS A 69 5.37 10.20 2.93
CA LYS A 69 6.49 9.99 2.00
C LYS A 69 7.66 10.92 2.31
N SER A 70 7.42 12.23 2.36
CA SER A 70 8.42 13.27 2.70
C SER A 70 9.03 13.18 4.12
N LYS A 71 8.56 12.27 4.98
CA LYS A 71 9.14 11.99 6.31
C LYS A 71 9.80 10.61 6.41
N ILE A 72 9.52 9.70 5.48
CA ILE A 72 10.33 8.49 5.23
C ILE A 72 11.65 8.93 4.59
N ASP A 73 11.54 9.61 3.45
CA ASP A 73 12.67 10.10 2.66
C ASP A 73 12.24 11.38 1.91
N ASN A 74 13.19 12.27 1.66
CA ASN A 74 12.95 13.41 0.77
C ASN A 74 12.88 12.95 -0.70
N ASP A 75 13.49 11.81 -1.04
CA ASP A 75 13.44 11.18 -2.34
C ASP A 75 12.28 10.19 -2.44
N SER A 76 11.16 10.65 -3.00
CA SER A 76 9.97 9.84 -3.22
C SER A 76 10.16 8.67 -4.21
N SER A 77 11.25 8.66 -5.00
CA SER A 77 11.57 7.55 -5.89
C SER A 77 12.02 6.28 -5.14
N LYS A 78 12.39 6.39 -3.85
CA LYS A 78 12.74 5.24 -3.01
C LYS A 78 11.54 4.57 -2.34
N ILE A 79 10.32 5.03 -2.65
CA ILE A 79 9.08 4.58 -2.00
C ILE A 79 8.12 3.98 -3.02
N VAL A 80 7.96 2.65 -2.98
CA VAL A 80 6.99 1.95 -3.83
C VAL A 80 5.59 2.13 -3.23
N SER A 81 4.60 2.47 -4.06
CA SER A 81 3.18 2.44 -3.67
C SER A 81 2.48 1.29 -4.38
N MET A 82 1.80 0.42 -3.62
CA MET A 82 1.12 -0.79 -4.09
C MET A 82 -0.28 -0.89 -3.45
N ASN A 83 -1.07 -1.86 -3.89
CA ASN A 83 -2.30 -2.31 -3.24
C ASN A 83 -2.27 -3.84 -3.09
N ILE A 84 -3.09 -4.39 -2.20
CA ILE A 84 -3.34 -5.83 -2.12
C ILE A 84 -3.94 -6.33 -3.46
N SER A 85 -4.90 -5.59 -4.03
CA SER A 85 -5.37 -5.80 -5.40
C SER A 85 -5.36 -4.50 -6.19
N ASN A 86 -5.04 -4.58 -7.48
CA ASN A 86 -5.17 -3.52 -8.46
C ASN A 86 -6.62 -3.37 -8.97
N TYR A 87 -7.56 -4.23 -8.55
CA TYR A 87 -8.96 -4.15 -8.97
C TYR A 87 -9.67 -2.94 -8.34
N PHE A 88 -10.26 -2.07 -9.16
CA PHE A 88 -11.02 -0.91 -8.72
C PHE A 88 -12.35 -1.32 -8.09
N ALA A 89 -12.54 -0.94 -6.83
CA ALA A 89 -13.82 -1.03 -6.15
C ALA A 89 -14.05 0.25 -5.34
N SER A 90 -15.19 0.90 -5.58
CA SER A 90 -15.48 2.23 -5.01
C SER A 90 -15.64 2.29 -3.47
N SER A 91 -15.61 1.16 -2.79
CA SER A 91 -15.53 1.02 -1.32
C SER A 91 -15.10 -0.41 -0.95
N LYS A 92 -14.58 -0.62 0.28
CA LYS A 92 -14.22 -1.95 0.79
C LYS A 92 -15.38 -2.96 0.75
N ALA A 93 -16.59 -2.56 1.17
CA ALA A 93 -17.76 -3.45 1.12
C ALA A 93 -18.03 -3.96 -0.32
N LYS A 94 -17.99 -3.06 -1.30
CA LYS A 94 -18.13 -3.43 -2.72
C LYS A 94 -16.96 -4.26 -3.25
N PHE A 95 -15.76 -4.09 -2.70
CA PHE A 95 -14.62 -4.93 -3.04
C PHE A 95 -14.87 -6.38 -2.61
N GLU A 96 -15.36 -6.60 -1.39
CA GLU A 96 -15.69 -7.92 -0.85
C GLU A 96 -16.86 -8.59 -1.62
N GLU A 97 -17.89 -7.81 -1.98
CA GLU A 97 -18.98 -8.26 -2.87
C GLU A 97 -18.44 -8.67 -4.25
N THR A 98 -17.62 -7.82 -4.88
CA THR A 98 -17.12 -8.06 -6.25
C THR A 98 -16.08 -9.18 -6.31
N TYR A 99 -15.24 -9.30 -5.28
CA TYR A 99 -14.31 -10.42 -5.09
C TYR A 99 -15.04 -11.76 -5.06
N THR A 100 -16.25 -11.81 -4.49
CA THR A 100 -17.07 -13.03 -4.49
C THR A 100 -17.54 -13.43 -5.89
N VAL A 101 -17.77 -12.45 -6.78
CA VAL A 101 -18.28 -12.68 -8.15
C VAL A 101 -17.15 -12.93 -9.17
N ASN A 102 -16.09 -12.12 -9.14
CA ASN A 102 -14.99 -12.15 -10.11
C ASN A 102 -13.72 -12.78 -9.53
N LYS A 103 -13.89 -13.79 -8.67
CA LYS A 103 -12.84 -14.28 -7.76
C LYS A 103 -11.51 -14.60 -8.45
N ASN A 104 -11.53 -15.43 -9.51
CA ASN A 104 -10.29 -15.96 -10.10
C ASN A 104 -9.33 -14.86 -10.61
N ASP A 105 -9.84 -13.89 -11.37
CA ASP A 105 -8.99 -12.78 -11.89
C ASP A 105 -8.41 -11.92 -10.75
N ILE A 106 -9.14 -11.78 -9.64
CA ILE A 106 -8.74 -10.97 -8.49
C ILE A 106 -7.79 -11.75 -7.57
N ASP A 107 -8.00 -13.06 -7.39
CA ASP A 107 -7.09 -13.98 -6.69
C ASP A 107 -5.71 -13.99 -7.36
N GLU A 108 -5.66 -14.17 -8.68
CA GLU A 108 -4.42 -14.13 -9.46
C GLU A 108 -3.69 -12.79 -9.30
N ASP A 109 -4.42 -11.67 -9.30
CA ASP A 109 -3.82 -10.35 -9.08
C ASP A 109 -3.31 -10.16 -7.65
N ILE A 110 -4.03 -10.64 -6.63
CA ILE A 110 -3.60 -10.60 -5.22
C ILE A 110 -2.34 -11.43 -4.99
N ILE A 111 -2.31 -12.65 -5.52
CA ILE A 111 -1.15 -13.56 -5.45
C ILE A 111 0.05 -12.90 -6.13
N LYS A 112 -0.12 -12.37 -7.34
CA LYS A 112 0.96 -11.66 -8.05
C LYS A 112 1.41 -10.40 -7.33
N ASN A 113 0.54 -9.65 -6.66
CA ASN A 113 0.95 -8.51 -5.85
C ASN A 113 1.76 -8.93 -4.61
N ALA A 114 1.46 -10.08 -4.00
CA ALA A 114 2.27 -10.64 -2.91
C ALA A 114 3.65 -11.11 -3.39
N GLU A 115 3.71 -11.83 -4.53
CA GLU A 115 4.97 -12.22 -5.17
C GLU A 115 5.88 -11.01 -5.44
N ILE A 116 5.34 -9.91 -5.96
CA ILE A 116 6.11 -8.68 -6.21
C ILE A 116 6.67 -8.09 -4.91
N VAL A 117 5.96 -8.16 -3.78
CA VAL A 117 6.50 -7.70 -2.48
C VAL A 117 7.64 -8.62 -2.00
N ASN A 118 7.54 -9.94 -2.23
CA ASN A 118 8.63 -10.87 -1.95
C ASN A 118 9.87 -10.57 -2.82
N ASP A 119 9.69 -10.40 -4.13
CA ASP A 119 10.77 -10.08 -5.08
C ASP A 119 11.49 -8.79 -4.69
N LEU A 120 10.75 -7.71 -4.40
CA LEU A 120 11.31 -6.43 -3.98
C LEU A 120 12.11 -6.55 -2.67
N PHE A 121 11.61 -7.30 -1.69
CA PHE A 121 12.31 -7.55 -0.43
C PHE A 121 13.55 -8.44 -0.60
N ASN A 122 13.53 -9.38 -1.54
CA ASN A 122 14.66 -10.24 -1.83
C ASN A 122 15.82 -9.49 -2.49
N GLU A 123 15.55 -8.48 -3.33
CA GLU A 123 16.57 -7.56 -3.85
C GLU A 123 17.08 -6.57 -2.77
N ASN A 124 16.23 -6.10 -1.85
CA ASN A 124 16.68 -5.31 -0.69
C ASN A 124 15.97 -5.69 0.63
N LYS A 125 16.66 -6.45 1.47
CA LYS A 125 16.16 -6.94 2.77
C LYS A 125 16.03 -5.87 3.86
N ASN A 126 16.44 -4.63 3.57
CA ASN A 126 16.36 -3.47 4.48
C ASN A 126 15.17 -2.54 4.16
N ILE A 127 14.19 -3.00 3.38
CA ILE A 127 12.95 -2.27 3.10
C ILE A 127 12.01 -2.33 4.32
N ASP A 128 11.44 -1.17 4.69
CA ASP A 128 10.30 -1.08 5.61
C ASP A 128 8.98 -1.30 4.84
N ILE A 129 8.04 -2.08 5.37
CA ILE A 129 6.77 -2.41 4.69
C ILE A 129 5.58 -1.98 5.55
N PHE A 130 4.74 -1.07 5.04
CA PHE A 130 3.56 -0.56 5.74
C PHE A 130 2.28 -0.91 4.99
N CYS A 131 1.31 -1.53 5.67
CA CYS A 131 0.02 -1.89 5.07
C CYS A 131 -1.16 -1.16 5.72
N PHE A 132 -1.87 -0.34 4.95
CA PHE A 132 -3.01 0.48 5.41
C PHE A 132 -4.34 -0.30 5.46
N CYS A 133 -4.31 -1.52 6.01
CA CYS A 133 -5.47 -2.40 6.18
C CYS A 133 -5.48 -3.02 7.59
N GLN A 134 -6.10 -2.34 8.57
CA GLN A 134 -6.01 -2.70 10.01
C GLN A 134 -6.29 -4.19 10.32
N ASN A 135 -7.23 -4.80 9.59
CA ASN A 135 -7.68 -6.17 9.81
C ASN A 135 -7.39 -7.04 8.57
N ILE A 136 -6.18 -6.93 8.03
CA ILE A 136 -5.77 -7.67 6.82
C ILE A 136 -5.90 -9.20 7.02
N ASP A 137 -5.55 -9.69 8.19
CA ASP A 137 -5.72 -11.08 8.68
C ASP A 137 -7.17 -11.51 8.92
N SER A 138 -8.11 -10.55 9.00
CA SER A 138 -9.54 -10.84 9.17
C SER A 138 -10.35 -10.71 7.86
N THR A 139 -9.71 -10.39 6.74
CA THR A 139 -10.36 -10.29 5.43
C THR A 139 -9.96 -11.44 4.53
N LEU A 140 -10.89 -11.87 3.65
CA LEU A 140 -10.65 -13.00 2.75
C LEU A 140 -9.48 -12.74 1.79
N TYR A 141 -9.47 -11.56 1.16
CA TYR A 141 -8.40 -11.12 0.25
C TYR A 141 -7.09 -10.78 0.98
N GLY A 142 -7.16 -10.28 2.21
CA GLY A 142 -5.98 -9.95 3.00
C GLY A 142 -5.28 -11.20 3.52
N ASN A 143 -6.04 -12.24 3.91
CA ASN A 143 -5.48 -13.57 4.17
C ASN A 143 -4.84 -14.19 2.93
N LEU A 144 -5.48 -14.08 1.76
CA LEU A 144 -4.89 -14.57 0.51
C LEU A 144 -3.57 -13.86 0.18
N PHE A 145 -3.50 -12.54 0.39
CA PHE A 145 -2.25 -11.79 0.25
C PHE A 145 -1.19 -12.28 1.24
N LEU A 146 -1.52 -12.34 2.53
CA LEU A 146 -0.62 -12.77 3.61
C LEU A 146 -0.25 -14.26 3.59
N SER A 147 -0.93 -15.11 2.82
CA SER A 147 -0.58 -16.52 2.64
C SER A 147 0.38 -16.75 1.47
N ASN A 148 0.56 -15.75 0.59
CA ASN A 148 1.46 -15.80 -0.57
C ASN A 148 2.71 -14.90 -0.37
N LEU A 149 2.87 -14.32 0.82
CA LEU A 149 4.12 -13.68 1.23
C LEU A 149 5.06 -14.71 1.87
N ASP A 150 6.36 -14.55 1.63
CA ASP A 150 7.39 -15.27 2.36
C ASP A 150 7.31 -14.95 3.87
N PRO A 151 7.57 -15.91 4.78
CA PRO A 151 7.48 -15.67 6.22
C PRO A 151 8.30 -14.45 6.70
N ASN A 152 9.53 -14.31 6.21
CA ASN A 152 10.43 -13.20 6.53
C ASN A 152 9.89 -11.83 6.06
N VAL A 153 9.10 -11.81 4.98
CA VAL A 153 8.47 -10.60 4.43
C VAL A 153 7.22 -10.26 5.25
N LYS A 154 6.42 -11.27 5.57
CA LYS A 154 5.22 -11.14 6.40
C LYS A 154 5.52 -10.55 7.78
N GLU A 155 6.62 -11.00 8.43
CA GLU A 155 7.08 -10.46 9.71
C GLU A 155 7.52 -8.99 9.66
N LYS A 156 7.83 -8.45 8.47
CA LYS A 156 8.22 -7.05 8.26
C LYS A 156 7.03 -6.11 8.05
N ILE A 157 5.81 -6.63 7.87
CA ILE A 157 4.64 -5.78 7.59
C ILE A 157 4.11 -5.12 8.86
N VAL A 158 4.27 -3.80 8.94
CA VAL A 158 3.61 -2.95 9.92
C VAL A 158 2.19 -2.64 9.44
N VAL A 159 1.20 -3.22 10.12
CA VAL A 159 -0.22 -3.03 9.80
C VAL A 159 -0.76 -1.74 10.44
N LEU A 160 -1.35 -0.87 9.62
CA LEU A 160 -1.89 0.44 9.97
C LEU A 160 -3.36 0.55 9.57
N LYS A 161 -4.13 1.45 10.21
CA LYS A 161 -5.48 1.76 9.73
C LYS A 161 -5.43 2.57 8.44
N HIS A 162 -6.45 2.40 7.60
CA HIS A 162 -6.59 3.20 6.39
C HIS A 162 -6.76 4.70 6.74
N PRO A 163 -5.98 5.62 6.13
CA PRO A 163 -5.93 7.03 6.51
C PRO A 163 -7.14 7.85 5.98
N SER A 164 -8.36 7.35 6.15
CA SER A 164 -9.59 8.03 5.74
C SER A 164 -10.21 8.92 6.85
N ASN A 165 -10.93 9.96 6.44
CA ASN A 165 -11.40 11.06 7.29
C ASN A 165 -12.29 10.67 8.51
N ARG A 166 -12.74 9.42 8.66
CA ARG A 166 -13.53 8.99 9.84
C ARG A 166 -12.70 8.73 11.10
N HIS A 167 -11.36 8.70 11.00
CA HIS A 167 -10.46 8.48 12.14
C HIS A 167 -9.19 9.35 12.11
N LEU A 168 -9.33 10.66 11.87
CA LEU A 168 -8.22 11.67 11.83
C LEU A 168 -7.02 11.28 10.92
N SER A 169 -7.26 10.44 9.92
CA SER A 169 -6.36 10.06 8.82
C SER A 169 -4.89 9.69 9.15
N HIS A 170 -4.56 8.52 9.67
CA HIS A 170 -5.21 7.94 10.84
C HIS A 170 -4.49 8.49 12.09
N SER A 171 -5.09 9.51 12.70
CA SER A 171 -4.47 10.47 13.63
C SER A 171 -3.08 11.02 13.22
N LEU A 172 -2.79 11.18 11.92
CA LEU A 172 -1.48 11.51 11.28
C LEU A 172 -0.56 10.33 10.93
N ALA A 173 -1.15 9.14 10.74
CA ALA A 173 -0.45 7.91 10.35
C ALA A 173 0.83 7.56 11.13
N LEU A 174 0.91 7.55 12.46
CA LEU A 174 0.33 8.48 13.45
C LEU A 174 1.55 9.13 14.11
N TYR A 175 2.04 10.28 13.63
CA TYR A 175 3.35 10.87 14.05
C TYR A 175 4.58 10.02 13.62
N TYR A 176 4.47 8.70 13.58
CA TYR A 176 5.50 7.74 13.21
C TYR A 176 5.57 7.58 11.67
N LEU A 177 6.61 8.07 11.02
CA LEU A 177 7.92 7.43 11.15
C LEU A 177 8.94 8.14 12.05
N ASN A 178 8.58 9.27 12.67
CA ASN A 178 9.39 9.83 13.77
C ASN A 178 9.22 8.91 14.99
N LEU A 179 10.19 8.11 15.44
CA LEU A 179 11.57 8.48 15.67
C LEU A 179 12.50 7.26 15.53
N LYS A 180 13.66 7.42 14.89
CA LYS A 180 14.81 6.50 15.04
C LYS A 180 15.55 6.79 16.38
N ASN A 181 14.84 6.56 17.50
CA ASN A 181 15.06 6.97 18.93
C ASN A 181 14.58 8.41 19.26
N SER A 182 13.95 8.71 20.41
CA SER A 182 13.67 7.93 21.65
C SER A 182 12.18 8.05 22.13
N THR A 183 11.88 8.00 23.44
CA THR A 183 10.51 7.70 23.96
C THR A 183 9.76 8.82 24.72
N GLU A 184 10.42 9.74 25.42
CA GLU A 184 9.74 10.53 26.48
C GLU A 184 8.83 11.69 25.98
N ASP A 185 9.21 12.41 24.93
CA ASP A 185 8.43 13.55 24.40
C ASP A 185 7.05 13.16 23.84
N MET A 186 6.92 11.89 23.42
CA MET A 186 5.72 11.31 22.81
C MET A 186 4.45 11.48 23.68
N ILE A 187 4.60 11.28 24.98
CA ILE A 187 3.47 11.24 25.93
C ILE A 187 2.84 12.63 26.13
N SER A 188 3.61 13.70 25.90
CA SER A 188 3.15 15.09 26.02
C SER A 188 2.22 15.50 24.87
N ILE A 189 2.56 15.11 23.65
CA ILE A 189 1.86 15.55 22.43
C ILE A 189 0.50 14.84 22.31
N LEU A 190 0.45 13.53 22.55
CA LEU A 190 -0.80 12.74 22.50
C LEU A 190 -1.85 13.26 23.50
N LYS A 191 -1.42 13.72 24.69
CA LYS A 191 -2.30 14.29 25.73
C LYS A 191 -2.91 15.65 25.36
N LYS A 192 -2.34 16.40 24.39
CA LYS A 192 -2.93 17.65 23.89
C LYS A 192 -4.03 17.41 22.85
N ILE A 193 -3.83 16.42 21.96
CA ILE A 193 -4.78 16.12 20.88
C ILE A 193 -6.07 15.51 21.45
N GLY A 194 -5.95 14.58 22.41
CA GLY A 194 -7.10 13.92 23.07
C GLY A 194 -7.89 14.78 24.06
N ARG A 195 -7.67 16.10 24.13
CA ARG A 195 -8.43 17.03 24.99
C ARG A 195 -9.32 18.02 24.23
N ASN A 196 -9.22 18.07 22.90
CA ASN A 196 -9.97 18.98 22.04
C ASN A 196 -10.86 18.22 21.01
N LEU A 197 -11.27 17.00 21.33
CA LEU A 197 -12.23 16.16 20.59
C LEU A 197 -13.30 15.63 21.55
#